data_AF-A0ABD4YF65-F1
#
_entry.id   AF-A0ABD4YF65-F1
#
_cell.length_a   1.000
_cell.length_b   1.000
_cell.length_c   1.000
_cell.angle_alpha   90.00
_cell.angle_beta   90.00
_cell.angle_gamma   90.00
#
_symmetry.space_group_name_H-M   'P 1'
#
loop_
_entity.id
_entity.type
_entity.pdbx_description
1 polymer ?
#
loop_
_entity_poly.entity_id
_entity_poly.type
_entity_poly.pdbx_seq_one_letter_code
_entity_poly.pdbx_strand_id
1 'polypeptide(L)'
;MNWLAAVPAWCWWLIALVLVAGGQQYRVVVAQDETSDARTELAEYRLKVAENSRRAAAQARTEEQRRQKAADEEGEHARKKLEEVTGRAAAAESAAVGLHGEIDRLRASRSATCGAISAQQRQAGTSAVVVLGGLLEESDRMAGSLATALERSRVAGLACESVIDKMKRPR
;
A
#
# COMPACT_ATOMS: atom_id res chain seq x y z
N MET A 1 7.32 -71.91 69.57
CA MET A 1 8.19 -70.83 70.07
C MET A 1 7.57 -69.50 69.66
N ASN A 2 6.83 -68.88 70.58
CA ASN A 2 5.99 -67.70 70.32
C ASN A 2 6.85 -66.42 70.29
N TRP A 3 7.53 -66.18 69.17
CA TRP A 3 8.34 -64.96 68.97
C TRP A 3 7.50 -63.68 68.78
N LEU A 4 6.17 -63.81 68.72
CA LEU A 4 5.22 -62.69 68.66
C LEU A 4 4.90 -62.10 70.05
N ALA A 5 5.21 -62.81 71.15
CA ALA A 5 4.92 -62.35 72.52
C ALA A 5 6.03 -61.47 73.14
N ALA A 6 7.17 -61.30 72.45
CA ALA A 6 8.30 -60.50 72.92
C ALA A 6 8.37 -59.09 72.30
N VAL A 7 7.52 -58.79 71.31
CA VAL A 7 7.49 -57.49 70.65
C VAL A 7 6.53 -56.58 71.42
N PRO A 8 7.00 -55.48 72.03
CA PRO A 8 6.14 -54.58 72.76
C PRO A 8 5.04 -53.98 71.87
N ALA A 9 3.86 -53.74 72.45
CA ALA A 9 2.72 -53.17 71.73
C ALA A 9 3.02 -51.83 71.02
N TRP A 10 4.03 -51.07 71.48
CA TRP A 10 4.46 -49.82 70.84
C TRP A 10 5.11 -50.03 69.47
N CYS A 11 5.77 -51.18 69.21
CA CYS A 11 6.32 -51.49 67.89
C CYS A 11 5.22 -51.63 66.84
N TRP A 12 4.11 -52.29 67.18
CA TRP A 12 2.96 -52.43 66.28
C TRP A 12 2.30 -51.08 65.95
N TRP A 13 2.23 -50.18 66.93
CA TRP A 13 1.74 -48.82 66.72
C TRP A 13 2.63 -48.00 65.79
N LEU A 14 3.96 -48.11 65.90
CA LEU A 14 4.88 -47.42 64.99
C LEU A 14 4.77 -47.94 63.56
N ILE A 15 4.64 -49.26 63.37
CA ILE A 15 4.45 -49.86 62.03
C ILE A 15 3.14 -49.38 61.41
N ALA A 16 2.05 -49.34 62.19
CA ALA A 16 0.77 -48.82 61.72
C ALA A 16 0.86 -47.33 61.31
N LEU A 17 1.57 -46.52 62.10
CA LEU A 17 1.75 -45.10 61.81
C LEU A 17 2.58 -44.88 60.53
N VAL A 18 3.65 -45.67 60.33
CA VAL A 18 4.48 -45.64 59.11
C VAL A 18 3.67 -46.07 57.89
N LEU A 19 2.84 -47.10 57.98
CA LEU A 19 1.97 -47.53 56.88
C LEU A 19 0.95 -46.46 56.49
N VAL A 20 0.32 -45.82 57.47
CA VAL A 20 -0.64 -44.74 57.21
C VAL A 20 0.06 -43.50 56.64
N ALA A 21 1.18 -43.07 57.23
CA ALA A 21 1.94 -41.92 56.74
C ALA A 21 2.51 -42.16 55.33
N GLY A 22 3.05 -43.35 55.07
CA GLY A 22 3.55 -43.75 53.75
C GLY A 22 2.44 -43.85 52.70
N GLY A 23 1.26 -44.38 53.07
CA GLY A 23 0.09 -44.42 52.20
C GLY A 23 -0.45 -43.03 51.84
N GLN A 24 -0.43 -42.09 52.80
CA GLN A 24 -0.81 -40.69 52.53
C GLN A 24 0.22 -39.97 51.65
N GLN A 25 1.52 -40.20 51.87
CA GLN A 25 2.59 -39.62 51.05
C GLN A 25 2.53 -40.13 49.61
N TYR A 26 2.26 -41.43 49.41
CA TYR A 26 2.12 -42.03 48.07
C TYR A 26 0.99 -41.38 47.27
N ARG A 27 -0.19 -41.16 47.89
CA ARG A 27 -1.31 -40.49 47.21
C ARG A 27 -1.01 -39.04 46.83
N VAL A 28 -0.26 -38.32 47.67
CA VAL A 28 0.13 -36.93 47.39
C VAL A 28 1.14 -36.87 46.25
N VAL A 29 2.12 -37.77 46.19
CA VAL A 29 3.11 -37.83 45.11
C VAL A 29 2.44 -38.18 43.78
N VAL A 30 1.56 -39.18 43.75
CA VAL A 30 0.82 -39.55 42.52
C VAL A 30 -0.08 -38.41 42.05
N ALA A 31 -0.77 -37.71 42.96
CA ALA A 31 -1.59 -36.55 42.61
C ALA A 31 -0.75 -35.36 42.12
N GLN A 32 0.47 -35.18 42.65
CA GLN A 32 1.39 -34.13 42.20
C GLN A 32 1.93 -34.42 40.80
N ASP A 33 2.23 -35.68 40.50
CA ASP A 33 2.78 -36.14 39.21
C ASP A 33 1.83 -35.80 38.04
N GLU A 34 0.54 -36.13 38.20
CA GLU A 34 -0.51 -35.79 37.22
C GLU A 34 -0.63 -34.27 37.02
N THR A 35 -0.47 -33.48 38.09
CA THR A 35 -0.52 -32.02 37.99
C THR A 35 0.73 -31.41 37.36
N SER A 36 1.90 -32.02 37.53
CA SER A 36 3.13 -31.58 36.86
C SER A 36 3.08 -31.89 35.37
N ASP A 37 2.60 -33.07 34.98
CA ASP A 37 2.47 -33.44 33.58
C ASP A 37 1.44 -32.57 32.85
N ALA A 38 0.29 -32.29 33.47
CA ALA A 38 -0.68 -31.37 32.89
C ALA A 38 -0.09 -29.94 32.70
N ARG A 39 0.81 -29.51 33.60
CA ARG A 39 1.47 -28.20 33.50
C ARG A 39 2.55 -28.18 32.41
N THR A 40 3.32 -29.26 32.25
CA THR A 40 4.34 -29.36 31.20
C THR A 40 3.70 -29.41 29.82
N GLU A 41 2.63 -30.19 29.64
CA GLU A 41 1.88 -30.25 28.39
C GLU A 41 1.27 -28.89 28.01
N LEU A 42 0.67 -28.18 28.97
CA LEU A 42 0.15 -26.83 28.73
C LEU A 42 1.25 -25.82 28.37
N ALA A 43 2.41 -25.91 29.03
CA ALA A 43 3.55 -25.05 28.71
C ALA A 43 4.09 -25.33 27.31
N GLU A 44 4.20 -26.60 26.92
CA GLU A 44 4.65 -27.01 25.59
C GLU A 44 3.66 -26.60 24.50
N TYR A 45 2.35 -26.78 24.74
CA TYR A 45 1.31 -26.32 23.83
C TYR A 45 1.34 -24.80 23.63
N ARG A 46 1.44 -24.03 24.72
CA ARG A 46 1.56 -22.57 24.64
C ARG A 46 2.79 -22.13 23.85
N LEU A 47 3.91 -22.83 24.01
CA LEU A 47 5.12 -22.55 23.27
C LEU A 47 4.95 -22.83 21.77
N LYS A 48 4.37 -23.97 21.40
CA LYS A 48 4.04 -24.30 20.00
C LYS A 48 3.09 -23.28 19.37
N VAL A 49 2.06 -22.86 20.11
CA VAL A 49 1.11 -21.83 19.64
C VAL A 49 1.81 -20.48 19.48
N ALA A 50 2.67 -20.08 20.42
CA ALA A 50 3.42 -18.83 20.34
C ALA A 50 4.43 -18.83 19.17
N GLU A 51 5.06 -19.97 18.89
CA GLU A 51 5.97 -20.10 17.75
C GLU A 51 5.21 -20.05 16.42
N ASN A 52 4.10 -20.78 16.31
CA ASN A 52 3.24 -20.76 15.12
C ASN A 52 2.65 -19.37 14.88
N SER A 53 2.20 -18.66 15.93
CA SER A 53 1.70 -17.30 15.79
C SER A 53 2.78 -16.32 15.37
N ARG A 54 4.02 -16.46 15.88
CA ARG A 54 5.16 -15.66 15.42
C ARG A 54 5.49 -15.93 13.95
N ARG A 55 5.48 -17.18 13.51
CA ARG A 55 5.72 -17.56 12.10
C ARG A 55 4.61 -17.01 11.19
N ALA A 56 3.35 -17.16 11.58
CA ALA A 56 2.21 -16.60 10.84
C ALA A 56 2.28 -15.07 10.75
N ALA A 57 2.59 -14.39 11.85
CA ALA A 57 2.78 -12.94 11.86
C ALA A 57 3.97 -12.48 11.00
N ALA A 58 5.07 -13.24 10.99
CA ALA A 58 6.21 -12.96 10.12
C ALA A 58 5.83 -13.09 8.64
N GLN A 59 5.13 -14.16 8.26
CA GLN A 59 4.65 -14.38 6.90
C GLN A 59 3.66 -13.29 6.45
N ALA A 60 2.71 -12.92 7.32
CA ALA A 60 1.78 -11.83 7.05
C ALA A 60 2.52 -10.51 6.83
N ARG A 61 3.51 -10.19 7.66
CA ARG A 61 4.33 -8.97 7.47
C ARG A 61 5.14 -8.98 6.19
N THR A 62 5.71 -10.11 5.78
CA THR A 62 6.44 -10.20 4.51
C THR A 62 5.51 -10.01 3.31
N GLU A 63 4.29 -10.55 3.37
CA GLU A 63 3.30 -10.38 2.30
C GLU A 63 2.77 -8.95 2.25
N GLU A 64 2.53 -8.32 3.40
CA GLU A 64 2.16 -6.91 3.51
C GLU A 64 3.27 -6.00 2.94
N GLN A 65 4.53 -6.23 3.33
CA GLN A 65 5.68 -5.49 2.80
C GLN A 65 5.85 -5.69 1.29
N ARG A 66 5.59 -6.90 0.79
CA ARG A 66 5.61 -7.18 -0.65
C ARG A 66 4.55 -6.37 -1.39
N ARG A 67 3.33 -6.28 -0.85
CA ARG A 67 2.23 -5.50 -1.44
C ARG A 67 2.50 -4.01 -1.38
N GLN A 68 3.01 -3.51 -0.25
CA GLN A 68 3.41 -2.10 -0.11
C GLN A 68 4.50 -1.73 -1.09
N LYS A 69 5.57 -2.53 -1.20
CA LYS A 69 6.64 -2.28 -2.16
C LYS A 69 6.14 -2.25 -3.61
N ALA A 70 5.24 -3.16 -3.98
CA ALA A 70 4.65 -3.16 -5.31
C ALA A 70 3.78 -1.92 -5.58
N ALA A 71 3.05 -1.44 -4.57
CA ALA A 71 2.25 -0.22 -4.64
C ALA A 71 3.15 1.04 -4.71
N ASP A 72 4.21 1.09 -3.93
CA ASP A 72 5.18 2.20 -3.91
C ASP A 72 5.93 2.31 -5.25
N GLU A 73 6.40 1.19 -5.80
CA GLU A 73 7.07 1.15 -7.12
C GLU A 73 6.14 1.66 -8.22
N GLU A 74 4.87 1.27 -8.19
CA GLU A 74 3.90 1.72 -9.17
C GLU A 74 3.51 3.19 -8.96
N GLY A 75 3.38 3.63 -7.70
CA GLY A 75 3.13 5.03 -7.36
C GLY A 75 4.25 5.95 -7.84
N GLU A 76 5.51 5.54 -7.65
CA GLU A 76 6.68 6.27 -8.16
C GLU A 76 6.73 6.29 -9.69
N HIS A 77 6.42 5.17 -10.34
CA HIS A 77 6.34 5.10 -11.80
C HIS A 77 5.22 6.00 -12.35
N ALA A 78 4.04 6.01 -11.72
CA ALA A 78 2.93 6.87 -12.07
C ALA A 78 3.28 8.36 -11.86
N ARG A 79 3.96 8.70 -10.75
CA ARG A 79 4.47 10.06 -10.51
C ARG A 79 5.44 10.52 -11.59
N LYS A 80 6.42 9.69 -11.96
CA LYS A 80 7.36 10.00 -13.05
C LYS A 80 6.66 10.21 -14.38
N LYS A 81 5.69 9.35 -14.72
CA LYS A 81 4.88 9.54 -15.94
C LYS A 81 4.06 10.83 -15.89
N LEU A 82 3.46 11.14 -14.73
CA LEU A 82 2.73 12.39 -14.55
C LEU A 82 3.66 13.59 -14.78
N GLU A 83 4.86 13.57 -14.19
CA GLU A 83 5.87 14.61 -14.35
C GLU A 83 6.31 14.77 -15.81
N GLU A 84 6.57 13.67 -16.51
CA GLU A 84 6.92 13.65 -17.93
C GLU A 84 5.79 14.25 -18.80
N VAL A 85 4.54 13.84 -18.56
CA VAL A 85 3.37 14.38 -19.26
C VAL A 85 3.19 15.87 -18.97
N THR A 86 3.35 16.30 -17.72
CA THR A 86 3.28 17.73 -17.36
C THR A 86 4.41 18.55 -17.99
N GLY A 87 5.62 18.00 -18.08
CA GLY A 87 6.74 18.66 -18.75
C GLY A 87 6.50 18.80 -20.25
N ARG A 88 5.97 17.76 -20.91
CA ARG A 88 5.56 17.84 -22.32
C ARG A 88 4.43 18.85 -22.54
N ALA A 89 3.44 18.89 -21.64
CA ALA A 89 2.35 19.87 -21.71
C ALA A 89 2.88 21.30 -21.57
N ALA A 90 3.78 21.56 -20.62
CA ALA A 90 4.42 22.87 -20.46
C ALA A 90 5.27 23.27 -21.68
N ALA A 91 6.00 22.31 -22.28
CA ALA A 91 6.75 22.55 -23.50
C ALA A 91 5.83 22.91 -24.69
N ALA A 92 4.69 22.21 -24.81
CA ALA A 92 3.69 22.51 -25.83
C ALA A 92 3.03 23.87 -25.63
N GLU A 93 2.71 24.23 -24.37
CA GLU A 93 2.16 25.55 -24.02
C GLU A 93 3.15 26.68 -24.34
N SER A 94 4.43 26.50 -24.00
CA SER A 94 5.49 27.45 -24.34
C SER A 94 5.65 27.62 -25.86
N ALA A 95 5.61 26.52 -26.62
CA ALA A 95 5.64 26.59 -28.09
C ALA A 95 4.41 27.30 -28.67
N ALA A 96 3.22 27.07 -28.10
CA ALA A 96 1.99 27.75 -28.50
C ALA A 96 2.05 29.26 -28.23
N VAL A 97 2.54 29.68 -27.05
CA VAL A 97 2.76 31.10 -26.73
C VAL A 97 3.76 31.74 -27.69
N GLY A 98 4.85 31.05 -28.03
CA GLY A 98 5.82 31.50 -29.02
C GLY A 98 5.21 31.71 -30.41
N LEU A 99 4.40 30.76 -30.88
CA LEU A 99 3.70 30.85 -32.16
C LEU A 99 2.69 32.01 -32.18
N HIS A 100 1.93 32.20 -31.11
CA HIS A 100 1.02 33.35 -30.98
C HIS A 100 1.79 34.68 -31.04
N GLY A 101 2.95 34.78 -30.38
CA GLY A 101 3.81 35.96 -30.46
C GLY A 101 4.32 36.24 -31.88
N GLU A 102 4.68 35.20 -32.64
CA GLU A 102 5.05 35.35 -34.06
C GLU A 102 3.87 35.77 -34.94
N ILE A 103 2.68 35.21 -34.72
CA ILE A 103 1.45 35.60 -35.43
C ILE A 103 1.13 37.07 -35.17
N ASP A 104 1.22 37.53 -33.92
CA ASP A 104 0.98 38.94 -33.59
C ASP A 104 2.03 39.86 -34.20
N ARG A 105 3.30 39.45 -34.23
CA ARG A 105 4.36 40.19 -34.94
C ARG A 105 4.07 40.29 -36.45
N LEU A 106 3.63 39.20 -37.08
CA LEU A 106 3.23 39.17 -38.49
C LEU A 106 1.99 40.04 -38.75
N ARG A 107 1.00 40.03 -37.85
CA ARG A 107 -0.19 40.88 -37.92
C ARG A 107 0.18 42.36 -37.81
N ALA A 108 1.05 42.70 -36.87
CA ALA A 108 1.54 44.06 -36.68
C ALA A 108 2.33 44.56 -37.90
N SER A 109 3.27 43.76 -38.42
CA SER A 109 4.07 44.10 -39.60
C SER A 109 3.22 44.24 -40.87
N ARG A 110 2.21 43.37 -41.05
CA ARG A 110 1.22 43.49 -42.12
C ARG A 110 0.37 44.75 -41.98
N SER A 111 -0.03 45.14 -40.77
CA SER A 111 -0.78 46.39 -40.56
C SER A 111 0.07 47.62 -40.96
N ALA A 112 1.36 47.59 -40.64
CA ALA A 112 2.31 48.66 -40.95
C ALA A 112 2.60 48.78 -42.46
N THR A 113 2.70 47.65 -43.17
CA THR A 113 2.97 47.63 -44.62
C THR A 113 1.72 47.84 -45.47
N CYS A 114 0.58 47.27 -45.08
CA CYS A 114 -0.68 47.42 -45.83
C CYS A 114 -1.42 48.73 -45.54
N GLY A 115 -0.94 49.58 -44.62
CA GLY A 115 -1.49 50.90 -44.30
C GLY A 115 -1.78 51.78 -45.53
N ALA A 116 -1.12 51.53 -46.66
CA ALA A 116 -1.26 52.27 -47.92
C ALA A 116 -2.50 51.93 -48.79
N ILE A 117 -3.22 50.82 -48.59
CA ILE A 117 -4.32 50.40 -49.51
C ILE A 117 -5.70 50.33 -48.83
N SER A 118 -6.57 51.30 -49.15
CA SER A 118 -8.03 51.48 -48.93
C SER A 118 -8.68 50.98 -47.62
N ALA A 119 -9.22 51.92 -46.84
CA ALA A 119 -9.82 51.70 -45.51
C ALA A 119 -11.12 50.87 -45.48
N GLN A 120 -11.95 50.88 -46.54
CA GLN A 120 -13.30 50.31 -46.50
C GLN A 120 -13.33 48.77 -46.58
N GLN A 121 -12.42 48.16 -47.35
CA GLN A 121 -12.30 46.70 -47.45
C GLN A 121 -11.63 46.08 -46.20
N ARG A 122 -10.93 46.89 -45.39
CA ARG A 122 -10.27 46.45 -44.16
C ARG A 122 -11.27 46.14 -43.06
N GLN A 123 -12.21 47.05 -42.76
CA GLN A 123 -13.07 46.94 -41.57
C GLN A 123 -13.79 45.58 -41.43
N ALA A 124 -14.31 45.05 -42.54
CA ALA A 124 -15.00 43.75 -42.56
C ALA A 124 -14.03 42.56 -42.52
N GLY A 125 -12.87 42.65 -43.19
CA GLY A 125 -11.87 41.57 -43.25
C GLY A 125 -11.03 41.43 -41.97
N THR A 126 -10.63 42.54 -41.32
CA THR A 126 -9.95 42.48 -40.01
C THR A 126 -10.88 41.98 -38.92
N SER A 127 -12.16 42.35 -38.95
CA SER A 127 -13.16 41.85 -37.99
C SER A 127 -13.28 40.32 -38.06
N ALA A 128 -13.41 39.75 -39.26
CA ALA A 128 -13.51 38.30 -39.44
C ALA A 128 -12.23 37.56 -39.02
N VAL A 129 -11.04 38.06 -39.37
CA VAL A 129 -9.76 37.43 -39.02
C VAL A 129 -9.44 37.52 -37.53
N VAL A 130 -9.80 38.62 -36.86
CA VAL A 130 -9.63 38.75 -35.40
C VAL A 130 -10.55 37.79 -34.66
N VAL A 131 -11.82 37.69 -35.08
CA VAL A 131 -12.79 36.76 -34.48
C VAL A 131 -12.39 35.31 -34.72
N LEU A 132 -12.01 34.93 -35.95
CA LEU A 132 -11.52 33.58 -36.25
C LEU A 132 -10.24 33.24 -35.48
N GLY A 133 -9.31 34.19 -35.35
CA GLY A 133 -8.10 34.00 -34.55
C GLY A 133 -8.39 33.79 -33.07
N GLY A 134 -9.29 34.59 -32.48
CA GLY A 134 -9.70 34.41 -31.09
C GLY A 134 -10.47 33.12 -30.84
N LEU A 135 -11.34 32.70 -31.78
CA LEU A 135 -12.03 31.42 -31.72
C LEU A 135 -11.08 30.23 -31.80
N LEU A 136 -10.05 30.31 -32.66
CA LEU A 136 -9.03 29.28 -32.77
C LEU A 136 -8.23 29.18 -31.46
N GLU A 137 -7.82 30.32 -30.90
CA GLU A 137 -7.08 30.38 -29.63
C GLU A 137 -7.89 29.79 -28.46
N GLU A 138 -9.17 30.16 -28.34
CA GLU A 138 -10.05 29.61 -27.30
C GLU A 138 -10.26 28.09 -27.48
N SER A 139 -10.43 27.64 -28.73
CA SER A 139 -10.63 26.24 -29.06
C SER A 139 -9.38 25.41 -28.75
N ASP A 140 -8.19 25.91 -29.09
CA ASP A 140 -6.91 25.24 -28.81
C ASP A 140 -6.64 25.18 -27.30
N ARG A 141 -6.93 26.27 -26.57
CA ARG A 141 -6.79 26.31 -25.11
C ARG A 141 -7.73 25.31 -24.43
N MET A 142 -8.99 25.24 -24.88
CA MET A 142 -9.98 24.28 -24.38
C MET A 142 -9.57 22.84 -24.70
N ALA A 143 -9.14 22.56 -25.93
CA ALA A 143 -8.66 21.24 -26.34
C ALA A 143 -7.45 20.79 -25.52
N GLY A 144 -6.48 21.68 -25.26
CA GLY A 144 -5.32 21.40 -24.41
C GLY A 144 -5.69 21.07 -22.96
N SER A 145 -6.64 21.82 -22.39
CA SER A 145 -7.12 21.57 -21.03
C SER A 145 -7.82 20.21 -20.90
N LEU A 146 -8.65 19.84 -21.88
CA LEU A 146 -9.34 18.56 -21.95
C LEU A 146 -8.35 17.41 -22.13
N ALA A 147 -7.38 17.55 -23.04
CA ALA A 147 -6.34 16.55 -23.27
C ALA A 147 -5.52 16.29 -22.01
N THR A 148 -5.18 17.34 -21.26
CA THR A 148 -4.45 17.21 -19.99
C THR A 148 -5.27 16.46 -18.94
N ALA A 149 -6.55 16.77 -18.80
CA ALA A 149 -7.44 16.07 -17.86
C ALA A 149 -7.62 14.60 -18.24
N LEU A 150 -7.82 14.30 -19.53
CA LEU A 150 -7.94 12.95 -20.05
C LEU A 150 -6.67 12.14 -19.80
N GLU A 151 -5.49 12.69 -20.08
CA GLU A 151 -4.23 11.97 -19.89
C GLU A 151 -3.96 11.68 -18.40
N ARG A 152 -4.28 12.62 -17.50
CA ARG A 152 -4.23 12.36 -16.04
C ARG A 152 -5.14 11.20 -15.64
N SER A 153 -6.38 11.20 -16.13
CA SER A 153 -7.34 10.13 -15.81
C SER A 153 -6.88 8.77 -16.36
N ARG A 154 -6.30 8.74 -17.56
CA ARG A 154 -5.77 7.55 -18.20
C ARG A 154 -4.57 6.98 -17.43
N VAL A 155 -3.63 7.82 -17.02
CA VAL A 155 -2.48 7.41 -16.20
C VAL A 155 -2.93 6.83 -14.86
N ALA A 156 -3.90 7.46 -14.20
CA ALA A 156 -4.46 6.94 -12.94
C ALA A 156 -5.17 5.58 -13.13
N GLY A 157 -5.93 5.41 -14.21
CA GLY A 157 -6.58 4.15 -14.55
C GLY A 157 -5.58 3.01 -14.81
N LEU A 158 -4.55 3.28 -15.63
CA LEU A 158 -3.49 2.29 -15.92
C LEU A 158 -2.71 1.89 -14.66
N ALA A 159 -2.47 2.84 -13.74
CA ALA A 159 -1.85 2.52 -12.46
C ALA A 159 -2.74 1.63 -11.57
N CYS A 160 -4.06 1.87 -11.56
CA CYS A 160 -4.99 0.99 -10.82
C CYS A 160 -5.02 -0.43 -11.40
N GLU A 161 -5.07 -0.55 -12.72
CA GLU A 161 -5.04 -1.85 -13.41
C GLU A 161 -3.74 -2.62 -13.14
N SER A 162 -2.58 -1.95 -13.20
CA SER A 162 -1.29 -2.59 -12.97
C SER A 162 -1.12 -3.09 -11.52
N VAL A 163 -1.63 -2.34 -10.53
CA VAL A 163 -1.65 -2.77 -9.12
C VAL A 163 -2.51 -4.02 -8.95
N ILE A 164 -3.72 -4.04 -9.52
CA ILE A 164 -4.63 -5.20 -9.43
C ILE A 164 -4.03 -6.42 -10.13
N ASP A 165 -3.40 -6.26 -11.30
CA ASP A 165 -2.76 -7.37 -12.02
C ASP A 165 -1.56 -7.93 -11.22
N LYS A 166 -0.73 -7.07 -10.61
CA LYS A 166 0.37 -7.48 -9.72
C LYS A 166 -0.11 -8.18 -8.45
N MET A 167 -1.29 -7.83 -7.93
CA MET A 167 -1.89 -8.53 -6.79
C MET A 167 -2.51 -9.87 -7.18
N LYS A 168 -3.05 -10.00 -8.40
CA LYS A 168 -3.70 -11.23 -8.89
C LYS A 168 -2.72 -12.29 -9.37
N ARG A 169 -1.54 -11.94 -9.87
CA ARG A 169 -0.58 -12.95 -10.35
C ARG A 169 0.07 -13.71 -9.18
N PRO A 170 -0.20 -15.02 -9.01
CA PRO A 170 0.68 -15.86 -8.22
C PRO A 170 2.02 -15.93 -8.95
N ARG A 171 3.14 -15.70 -8.23
CA ARG A 171 4.46 -16.02 -8.78
C ARG A 171 4.62 -17.52 -8.87
#